data_AF-A0A435BQ35-F1
#
_entry.id   AF-A0A435BQ35-F1
#
_cell.length_a   1.000
_cell.length_b   1.000
_cell.length_c   1.000
_cell.angle_alpha   90.00
_cell.angle_beta   90.00
_cell.angle_gamma   90.00
#
_symmetry.space_group_name_H-M   'P 1'
#
loop_
_entity.id
_entity.type
_entity.pdbx_description
1 polymer ?
#
loop_
_entity_poly.entity_id
_entity_poly.type
_entity_poly.pdbx_seq_one_letter_code
_entity_poly.pdbx_strand_id
1 'polypeptide(L)'
;MKKMLLLGAAFATLALSLPAQAELKFKPGEDPRFNWQNYEDLKKVDLKGETLTIFGPWRGEDEGLVRTVLEYFQEATGVEIKYSSSENYEQQIVIDTQAGSPPNIAVLPQPGLIQDLASKGLLTPLGDDTAKWVKDNYGAGQSWVDLGTFKDKDGKPGFFAFPYKADVKSLVWYSPDNFEEAGYKVPKTQEELAELEKKIIADGGKPWCIGLGSGGATGWPATDWVEDIMLRTQTPDVYDKWVKNEIPFNDPAVVNAIDIFGKIATDDKMVDGGAKAVAATDFRDSPKGLFAVPPKCYLHHQASFIPTFFPEGTKLGQDADFFYFPPFASKPELGTPVLGAGTLAMITKDSKAARAFIEFLKMPLAHEIWMAQGGFVTPFKGV
;
A
#
# COMPACT_ATOMS: atom_id res chain seq x y z
N MET A 1 37.91 45.73 54.78
CA MET A 1 36.85 45.05 53.99
C MET A 1 36.16 46.08 53.09
N LYS A 2 36.66 46.28 51.87
CA LYS A 2 36.03 47.11 50.84
C LYS A 2 36.28 46.48 49.46
N LYS A 3 35.24 46.60 48.64
CA LYS A 3 35.02 46.03 47.31
C LYS A 3 36.11 46.44 46.31
N MET A 4 36.48 45.53 45.40
CA MET A 4 36.98 45.88 44.07
C MET A 4 36.09 45.20 43.02
N LEU A 5 35.49 46.05 42.19
CA LEU A 5 34.87 45.70 40.92
C LEU A 5 35.96 45.47 39.87
N LEU A 6 35.82 44.40 39.09
CA LEU A 6 36.42 44.32 37.76
C LEU A 6 35.33 43.87 36.78
N LEU A 7 35.06 44.74 35.80
CA LEU A 7 34.26 44.48 34.62
C LEU A 7 34.84 43.31 33.82
N GLY A 8 34.03 42.31 33.50
CA GLY A 8 34.29 41.33 32.45
C GLY A 8 33.33 41.58 31.29
N ALA A 9 33.86 41.96 30.12
CA ALA A 9 33.11 42.18 28.89
C ALA A 9 32.51 40.85 28.39
N ALA A 10 31.19 40.81 28.17
CA ALA A 10 30.53 39.68 27.53
C ALA A 10 30.65 39.82 26.01
N PHE A 11 31.54 39.03 25.40
CA PHE A 11 31.56 38.82 23.96
C PHE A 11 30.45 37.83 23.60
N ALA A 12 29.42 38.32 22.91
CA ALA A 12 28.42 37.49 22.27
C ALA A 12 29.01 36.85 21.01
N THR A 13 29.24 35.54 21.03
CA THR A 13 29.46 34.75 19.83
C THR A 13 28.12 34.23 19.31
N LEU A 14 27.57 34.88 18.29
CA LEU A 14 26.54 34.28 17.44
C LEU A 14 27.15 33.09 16.70
N ALA A 15 26.88 31.88 17.18
CA ALA A 15 27.10 30.68 16.39
C ALA A 15 26.02 30.60 15.31
N LEU A 16 26.39 30.87 14.07
CA LEU A 16 25.61 30.49 12.90
C LEU A 16 25.54 28.96 12.87
N SER A 17 24.42 28.39 13.32
CA SER A 17 24.10 26.99 13.06
C SER A 17 23.80 26.86 11.56
N LEU A 18 24.74 26.30 10.80
CA LEU A 18 24.42 25.71 9.51
C LEU A 18 23.31 24.66 9.74
N PRO A 19 22.27 24.58 8.91
CA PRO A 19 21.32 23.48 9.01
C PRO A 19 22.09 22.18 8.81
N ALA A 20 22.02 21.28 9.79
CA ALA A 20 22.54 19.93 9.61
C ALA A 20 21.76 19.29 8.46
N GLN A 21 22.46 19.00 7.35
CA GLN A 21 21.90 18.19 6.27
C GLN A 21 21.45 16.87 6.91
N ALA A 22 20.18 16.49 6.76
CA ALA A 22 19.70 15.21 7.25
C ALA A 22 20.51 14.11 6.53
N GLU A 23 21.11 13.20 7.30
CA GLU A 23 21.88 12.09 6.73
C GLU A 23 20.90 11.09 6.09
N LEU A 24 21.02 10.88 4.77
CA LEU A 24 20.19 9.91 4.03
C LEU A 24 20.37 8.49 4.61
N LYS A 25 19.27 7.76 4.78
CA LYS A 25 19.24 6.42 5.43
C LYS A 25 20.26 5.44 4.84
N PHE A 26 20.36 5.38 3.52
CA PHE A 26 21.42 4.69 2.78
C PHE A 26 22.33 5.73 2.14
N LYS A 27 23.62 5.68 2.49
CA LYS A 27 24.61 6.64 1.99
C LYS A 27 24.81 6.47 0.49
N PRO A 28 24.66 7.54 -0.31
CA PRO A 28 24.90 7.47 -1.74
C PRO A 28 26.31 6.95 -2.07
N GLY A 29 26.38 5.90 -2.89
CA GLY A 29 27.62 5.29 -3.35
C GLY A 29 28.17 4.15 -2.48
N GLU A 30 27.57 3.84 -1.33
CA GLU A 30 28.12 2.81 -0.42
C GLU A 30 27.55 1.41 -0.67
N ASP A 31 26.23 1.26 -0.78
CA ASP A 31 25.60 -0.04 -1.00
C ASP A 31 25.40 -0.29 -2.51
N PRO A 32 26.07 -1.29 -3.10
CA PRO A 32 26.05 -1.54 -4.55
C PRO A 32 24.73 -2.10 -5.07
N ARG A 33 23.77 -2.44 -4.19
CA ARG A 33 22.43 -2.88 -4.58
C ARG A 33 21.59 -1.74 -5.15
N PHE A 34 21.96 -0.48 -4.89
CA PHE A 34 21.23 0.69 -5.37
C PHE A 34 21.84 1.26 -6.66
N ASN A 35 20.98 1.73 -7.56
CA ASN A 35 21.34 2.44 -8.78
C ASN A 35 21.72 3.90 -8.52
N TRP A 36 22.88 4.12 -7.89
CA TRP A 36 23.35 5.48 -7.54
C TRP A 36 23.57 6.41 -8.73
N GLN A 37 23.74 5.89 -9.95
CA GLN A 37 23.75 6.73 -11.14
C GLN A 37 22.44 7.52 -11.30
N ASN A 38 21.29 6.95 -10.91
CA ASN A 38 20.02 7.68 -10.90
C ASN A 38 20.06 8.87 -9.93
N TYR A 39 20.71 8.72 -8.78
CA TYR A 39 20.88 9.82 -7.82
C TYR A 39 21.72 10.96 -8.41
N GLU A 40 22.81 10.62 -9.10
CA GLU A 40 23.64 11.61 -9.80
C GLU A 40 22.90 12.28 -10.97
N ASP A 41 22.00 11.56 -11.65
CA ASP A 41 21.15 12.13 -12.69
C ASP A 41 20.08 13.06 -12.12
N LEU A 42 19.49 12.74 -10.97
CA LEU A 42 18.55 13.62 -10.26
C LEU A 42 19.19 14.94 -9.84
N LYS A 43 20.46 14.93 -9.44
CA LYS A 43 21.19 16.17 -9.07
C LYS A 43 21.30 17.18 -10.21
N LYS A 44 21.09 16.76 -11.47
CA LYS A 44 21.07 17.65 -12.64
C LYS A 44 19.72 18.39 -12.77
N VAL A 45 18.71 17.98 -12.03
CA VAL A 45 17.38 18.60 -12.00
C VAL A 45 17.33 19.64 -10.87
N ASP A 46 17.39 20.92 -11.23
CA ASP A 46 17.31 22.02 -10.25
C ASP A 46 15.86 22.43 -9.97
N LEU A 47 15.40 22.18 -8.74
CA LEU A 47 14.07 22.53 -8.23
C LEU A 47 14.17 23.43 -6.98
N LYS A 48 15.31 24.10 -6.75
CA LYS A 48 15.45 25.01 -5.61
C LYS A 48 14.41 26.13 -5.66
N GLY A 49 13.71 26.31 -4.55
CA GLY A 49 12.62 27.29 -4.41
C GLY A 49 11.26 26.79 -4.89
N GLU A 50 11.17 25.59 -5.45
CA GLU A 50 9.90 24.91 -5.70
C GLU A 50 9.43 24.18 -4.43
N THR A 51 8.11 24.10 -4.24
CA THR A 51 7.49 23.24 -3.22
C THR A 51 6.67 22.15 -3.93
N LEU A 52 6.84 20.90 -3.49
CA LEU A 52 6.06 19.76 -3.93
C LEU A 52 5.16 19.26 -2.79
N THR A 53 3.84 19.44 -2.90
CA THR A 53 2.88 18.86 -1.96
C THR A 53 2.41 17.50 -2.45
N ILE A 54 2.48 16.49 -1.58
CA ILE A 54 2.08 15.11 -1.86
C ILE A 54 1.08 14.68 -0.80
N PHE A 55 -0.04 14.12 -1.23
CA PHE A 55 -1.05 13.57 -0.33
C PHE A 55 -1.39 12.14 -0.70
N GLY A 56 -1.31 11.22 0.25
CA GLY A 56 -1.43 9.79 -0.02
C GLY A 56 -1.87 8.95 1.17
N PRO A 57 -1.95 7.62 1.00
CA PRO A 57 -2.51 6.69 1.99
C PRO A 57 -1.54 6.35 3.13
N TRP A 58 -0.24 6.58 2.95
CA TRP A 58 0.79 6.05 3.84
C TRP A 58 0.87 6.84 5.14
N ARG A 59 0.78 6.12 6.26
CA ARG A 59 0.70 6.64 7.63
C ARG A 59 1.47 5.74 8.58
N GLY A 60 1.92 6.32 9.71
CA GLY A 60 2.66 5.57 10.71
C GLY A 60 3.95 5.03 10.12
N GLU A 61 4.20 3.72 10.24
CA GLU A 61 5.40 3.07 9.70
C GLU A 61 5.54 3.27 8.19
N ASP A 62 4.46 3.09 7.41
CA ASP A 62 4.50 3.31 5.95
C ASP A 62 4.84 4.77 5.59
N GLU A 63 4.46 5.74 6.42
CA GLU A 63 4.85 7.14 6.23
C GLU A 63 6.36 7.34 6.41
N GLY A 64 6.97 6.65 7.36
CA GLY A 64 8.43 6.62 7.51
C GLY A 64 9.12 6.09 6.24
N LEU A 65 8.60 4.98 5.69
CA LEU A 65 9.14 4.35 4.48
C LEU A 65 9.11 5.28 3.27
N VAL A 66 7.95 5.91 2.99
CA VAL A 66 7.84 6.84 1.86
C VAL A 66 8.66 8.10 2.07
N ARG A 67 8.72 8.64 3.29
CA ARG A 67 9.51 9.83 3.60
C ARG A 67 10.99 9.61 3.30
N THR A 68 11.53 8.44 3.63
CA THR A 68 12.90 8.07 3.23
C THR A 68 13.10 8.14 1.72
N VAL A 69 12.16 7.63 0.90
CA VAL A 69 12.28 7.73 -0.57
C VAL A 69 12.24 9.19 -1.03
N LEU A 70 11.32 9.99 -0.47
CA LEU A 70 11.15 11.40 -0.79
C LEU A 70 12.38 12.24 -0.43
N GLU A 71 13.09 11.91 0.64
CA GLU A 71 14.34 12.58 1.02
C GLU A 71 15.41 12.52 -0.07
N TYR A 72 15.54 11.42 -0.82
CA TYR A 72 16.50 11.35 -1.92
C TYR A 72 16.13 12.31 -3.06
N PHE A 73 14.84 12.42 -3.40
CA PHE A 73 14.38 13.37 -4.40
C PHE A 73 14.59 14.82 -3.93
N GLN A 74 14.27 15.10 -2.66
CA GLN A 74 14.47 16.40 -2.03
C GLN A 74 15.95 16.80 -2.02
N GLU A 75 16.83 15.96 -1.49
CA GLU A 75 18.27 16.27 -1.35
C GLU A 75 18.96 16.38 -2.71
N ALA A 76 18.58 15.57 -3.70
CA ALA A 76 19.18 15.65 -5.03
C ALA A 76 18.77 16.93 -5.77
N THR A 77 17.50 17.32 -5.70
CA THR A 77 16.93 18.37 -6.56
C THR A 77 16.81 19.74 -5.87
N GLY A 78 16.81 19.77 -4.53
CA GLY A 78 16.61 20.96 -3.73
C GLY A 78 15.16 21.42 -3.59
N VAL A 79 14.17 20.62 -4.01
CA VAL A 79 12.74 20.90 -3.83
C VAL A 79 12.33 20.79 -2.35
N GLU A 80 11.43 21.66 -1.87
CA GLU A 80 10.80 21.46 -0.55
C GLU A 80 9.64 20.47 -0.68
N ILE A 81 9.70 19.31 -0.01
CA ILE A 81 8.62 18.33 -0.05
C ILE A 81 7.71 18.45 1.19
N LYS A 82 6.40 18.49 0.94
CA LYS A 82 5.35 18.43 1.97
C LYS A 82 4.48 17.21 1.73
N TYR A 83 4.83 16.11 2.38
CA TYR A 83 3.97 14.93 2.45
C TYR A 83 2.98 15.05 3.60
N SER A 84 1.71 14.78 3.33
CA SER A 84 0.65 14.64 4.32
C SER A 84 -0.27 13.46 4.01
N SER A 85 -1.05 13.04 5.01
CA SER A 85 -2.06 12.00 4.91
C SER A 85 -3.20 12.27 5.91
N SER A 86 -4.33 11.56 5.79
CA SER A 86 -5.45 11.62 6.74
C SER A 86 -6.24 10.30 6.77
N GLU A 87 -7.20 10.10 7.69
CA GLU A 87 -7.99 8.85 7.75
C GLU A 87 -9.05 8.81 6.65
N ASN A 88 -9.40 10.00 6.15
CA ASN A 88 -10.43 10.23 5.13
C ASN A 88 -9.78 10.80 3.87
N TYR A 89 -8.53 10.41 3.57
CA TYR A 89 -7.72 11.12 2.57
C TYR A 89 -8.35 11.04 1.17
N GLU A 90 -9.06 9.95 0.84
CA GLU A 90 -9.78 9.83 -0.43
C GLU A 90 -10.90 10.87 -0.56
N GLN A 91 -11.68 11.05 0.52
CA GLN A 91 -12.72 12.09 0.56
C GLN A 91 -12.10 13.49 0.52
N GLN A 92 -11.01 13.69 1.25
CA GLN A 92 -10.32 14.97 1.30
C GLN A 92 -9.76 15.36 -0.07
N ILE A 93 -9.22 14.42 -0.86
CA ILE A 93 -8.77 14.69 -2.24
C ILE A 93 -9.92 15.19 -3.11
N VAL A 94 -11.10 14.58 -3.01
CA VAL A 94 -12.27 15.05 -3.76
C VAL A 94 -12.63 16.48 -3.36
N ILE A 95 -12.64 16.76 -2.06
CA ILE A 95 -12.95 18.10 -1.53
C ILE A 95 -11.91 19.13 -2.02
N ASP A 96 -10.62 18.86 -1.86
CA ASP A 96 -9.54 19.80 -2.17
C ASP A 96 -9.45 20.08 -3.68
N THR A 97 -9.62 19.05 -4.52
CA THR A 97 -9.66 19.21 -5.98
C THR A 97 -10.86 20.03 -6.43
N GLN A 98 -12.04 19.82 -5.83
CA GLN A 98 -13.24 20.62 -6.14
C GLN A 98 -13.15 22.05 -5.61
N ALA A 99 -12.50 22.27 -4.46
CA ALA A 99 -12.30 23.59 -3.87
C ALA A 99 -11.21 24.41 -4.59
N GLY A 100 -10.46 23.80 -5.53
CA GLY A 100 -9.38 24.46 -6.27
C GLY A 100 -8.08 24.61 -5.47
N SER A 101 -7.91 23.86 -4.38
CA SER A 101 -6.70 23.82 -3.56
C SER A 101 -6.09 22.42 -3.40
N PRO A 102 -5.97 21.59 -4.46
CA PRO A 102 -5.39 20.27 -4.33
C PRO A 102 -3.87 20.31 -4.05
N PRO A 103 -3.30 19.19 -3.55
CA PRO A 103 -1.86 18.99 -3.58
C PRO A 103 -1.34 18.94 -5.02
N ASN A 104 -0.01 18.96 -5.21
CA ASN A 104 0.58 18.74 -6.53
C ASN A 104 0.40 17.29 -6.98
N ILE A 105 0.71 16.35 -6.09
CA ILE A 105 0.57 14.92 -6.31
C ILE A 105 -0.48 14.37 -5.35
N ALA A 106 -1.42 13.62 -5.90
CA ALA A 106 -2.23 12.69 -5.13
C ALA A 106 -1.77 11.26 -5.41
N VAL A 107 -1.78 10.42 -4.40
CA VAL A 107 -1.57 8.98 -4.53
C VAL A 107 -2.84 8.28 -4.11
N LEU A 108 -3.46 7.52 -5.00
CA LEU A 108 -4.73 6.85 -4.76
C LEU A 108 -4.69 5.38 -5.21
N PRO A 109 -5.32 4.46 -4.44
CA PRO A 109 -5.42 3.05 -4.82
C PRO A 109 -6.71 2.69 -5.57
N GLN A 110 -7.59 3.66 -5.83
CA GLN A 110 -8.96 3.44 -6.32
C GLN A 110 -9.14 3.94 -7.77
N PRO A 111 -8.95 3.10 -8.81
CA PRO A 111 -9.11 3.49 -10.20
C PRO A 111 -10.45 4.20 -10.52
N GLY A 112 -11.55 3.79 -9.89
CA GLY A 112 -12.85 4.45 -10.06
C GLY A 112 -12.86 5.90 -9.59
N LEU A 113 -12.22 6.21 -8.45
CA LEU A 113 -12.06 7.58 -7.98
C LEU A 113 -11.14 8.39 -8.90
N ILE A 114 -10.07 7.78 -9.41
CA ILE A 114 -9.18 8.42 -10.40
C ILE A 114 -9.96 8.78 -11.67
N GLN A 115 -10.78 7.85 -12.17
CA GLN A 115 -11.65 8.05 -13.32
C GLN A 115 -12.60 9.22 -13.13
N ASP A 116 -13.21 9.33 -11.94
CA ASP A 116 -14.10 10.43 -11.60
C ASP A 116 -13.39 11.79 -11.60
N LEU A 117 -12.16 11.86 -11.08
CA LEU A 117 -11.35 13.08 -11.10
C LEU A 117 -10.93 13.47 -12.52
N ALA A 118 -10.50 12.50 -13.33
CA ALA A 118 -10.13 12.70 -14.73
C ALA A 118 -11.31 13.23 -15.55
N SER A 119 -12.49 12.62 -15.40
CA SER A 119 -13.71 13.03 -16.13
C SER A 119 -14.23 14.42 -15.72
N LYS A 120 -13.80 14.94 -14.57
CA LYS A 120 -14.07 16.32 -14.12
C LYS A 120 -12.99 17.31 -14.54
N GLY A 121 -11.92 16.86 -15.20
CA GLY A 121 -10.81 17.71 -15.62
C GLY A 121 -9.90 18.15 -14.46
N LEU A 122 -9.90 17.38 -13.36
CA LEU A 122 -9.15 17.69 -12.14
C LEU A 122 -7.75 17.05 -12.12
N LEU A 123 -7.38 16.30 -13.16
CA LEU A 123 -6.08 15.65 -13.30
C LEU A 123 -5.34 16.18 -14.53
N THR A 124 -4.03 16.29 -14.42
CA THR A 124 -3.14 16.61 -15.54
C THR A 124 -2.71 15.32 -16.24
N PRO A 125 -2.82 15.21 -17.58
CA PRO A 125 -2.31 14.06 -18.31
C PRO A 125 -0.79 13.91 -18.17
N LEU A 126 -0.34 12.68 -17.96
CA LEU A 126 1.09 12.34 -17.86
C LEU A 126 1.75 12.12 -19.23
N GLY A 127 0.94 12.01 -20.28
CA GLY A 127 1.37 11.93 -21.68
C GLY A 127 1.72 10.52 -22.18
N ASP A 128 1.73 10.37 -23.50
CA ASP A 128 1.94 9.10 -24.20
C ASP A 128 3.34 8.53 -23.97
N ASP A 129 4.35 9.39 -23.80
CA ASP A 129 5.72 8.95 -23.51
C ASP A 129 5.81 8.24 -22.15
N THR A 130 5.10 8.75 -21.14
CA THR A 130 5.01 8.10 -19.83
C THR A 130 4.24 6.78 -19.91
N ALA A 131 3.12 6.76 -20.65
CA ALA A 131 2.35 5.53 -20.88
C ALA A 131 3.20 4.46 -21.61
N LYS A 132 3.93 4.87 -22.64
CA LYS A 132 4.86 4.01 -23.39
C LYS A 132 5.96 3.49 -22.48
N TRP A 133 6.53 4.36 -21.63
CA TRP A 133 7.54 3.95 -20.67
C TRP A 133 7.00 2.85 -19.75
N VAL A 134 5.80 3.01 -19.17
CA VAL A 134 5.16 1.99 -18.32
C VAL A 134 4.97 0.69 -19.09
N LYS A 135 4.42 0.76 -20.32
CA LYS A 135 4.19 -0.40 -21.17
C LYS A 135 5.46 -1.23 -21.41
N ASP A 136 6.57 -0.56 -21.69
CA ASP A 136 7.82 -1.22 -22.07
C ASP A 136 8.58 -1.75 -20.85
N ASN A 137 8.48 -1.05 -19.71
CA ASN A 137 9.31 -1.30 -18.54
C ASN A 137 8.63 -2.13 -17.45
N TYR A 138 7.30 -2.27 -17.46
CA TYR A 138 6.59 -3.06 -16.45
C TYR A 138 6.28 -4.49 -16.91
N GLY A 139 6.21 -5.42 -15.96
CA GLY A 139 5.60 -6.73 -16.17
C GLY A 139 4.10 -6.57 -16.42
N ALA A 140 3.56 -7.21 -17.47
CA ALA A 140 2.19 -6.97 -17.95
C ALA A 140 1.90 -5.48 -18.23
N GLY A 141 2.86 -4.75 -18.81
CA GLY A 141 2.84 -3.29 -18.91
C GLY A 141 1.57 -2.69 -19.54
N GLN A 142 0.93 -3.35 -20.51
CA GLN A 142 -0.34 -2.84 -21.07
C GLN A 142 -1.46 -2.77 -20.01
N SER A 143 -1.57 -3.76 -19.13
CA SER A 143 -2.57 -3.76 -18.05
C SER A 143 -2.38 -2.57 -17.10
N TRP A 144 -1.13 -2.20 -16.84
CA TRP A 144 -0.79 -1.02 -16.03
C TRP A 144 -1.07 0.31 -16.74
N VAL A 145 -0.87 0.36 -18.05
CA VAL A 145 -1.28 1.52 -18.86
C VAL A 145 -2.80 1.68 -18.84
N ASP A 146 -3.53 0.58 -19.04
CA ASP A 146 -5.00 0.58 -19.05
C ASP A 146 -5.55 1.02 -17.69
N LEU A 147 -4.94 0.56 -16.59
CA LEU A 147 -5.30 0.96 -15.22
C LEU A 147 -5.08 2.45 -14.92
N GLY A 148 -4.16 3.10 -15.64
CA GLY A 148 -3.88 4.53 -15.52
C GLY A 148 -4.55 5.40 -16.60
N THR A 149 -5.31 4.80 -17.52
CA THR A 149 -5.92 5.49 -18.66
C THR A 149 -7.41 5.71 -18.43
N PHE A 150 -7.84 6.97 -18.47
CA PHE A 150 -9.23 7.36 -18.21
C PHE A 150 -9.72 8.37 -19.24
N LYS A 151 -11.04 8.55 -19.32
CA LYS A 151 -11.64 9.64 -20.11
C LYS A 151 -11.52 10.96 -19.36
N ASP A 152 -11.07 11.99 -20.06
CA ASP A 152 -11.04 13.37 -19.56
C ASP A 152 -12.43 14.03 -19.59
N LYS A 153 -12.51 15.31 -19.20
CA LYS A 153 -13.74 16.11 -19.24
C LYS A 153 -14.38 16.27 -20.62
N ASP A 154 -13.61 16.06 -21.69
CA ASP A 154 -14.07 16.13 -23.08
C ASP A 154 -14.34 14.72 -23.66
N GLY A 155 -14.26 13.68 -22.81
CA GLY A 155 -14.48 12.29 -23.18
C GLY A 155 -13.31 11.62 -23.90
N LYS A 156 -12.14 12.28 -24.00
CA LYS A 156 -10.95 11.75 -24.67
C LYS A 156 -10.13 10.88 -23.72
N PRO A 157 -9.58 9.74 -24.18
CA PRO A 157 -8.70 8.94 -23.35
C PRO A 157 -7.38 9.66 -23.11
N GLY A 158 -6.86 9.58 -21.89
CA GLY A 158 -5.53 10.05 -21.52
C GLY A 158 -4.95 9.21 -20.39
N PHE A 159 -3.62 9.10 -20.35
CA PHE A 159 -2.90 8.46 -19.25
C PHE A 159 -2.71 9.46 -18.11
N PHE A 160 -3.37 9.24 -16.97
CA PHE A 160 -3.45 10.21 -15.86
C PHE A 160 -2.78 9.74 -14.57
N ALA A 161 -2.57 8.43 -14.41
CA ALA A 161 -2.12 7.87 -13.15
C ALA A 161 -0.99 6.85 -13.37
N PHE A 162 0.15 7.11 -12.74
CA PHE A 162 1.36 6.29 -12.84
C PHE A 162 1.33 5.21 -11.75
N PRO A 163 1.32 3.90 -12.09
CA PRO A 163 1.35 2.84 -11.08
C PRO A 163 2.73 2.77 -10.42
N TYR A 164 2.78 2.87 -9.10
CA TYR A 164 4.05 2.95 -8.37
C TYR A 164 4.28 1.76 -7.43
N LYS A 165 3.31 1.49 -6.56
CA LYS A 165 3.33 0.35 -5.63
C LYS A 165 2.26 -0.63 -6.05
N ALA A 166 2.58 -1.92 -6.05
CA ALA A 166 1.63 -3.02 -6.19
C ALA A 166 1.50 -3.77 -4.86
N ASP A 167 0.34 -4.38 -4.66
CA ASP A 167 0.06 -5.22 -3.50
C ASP A 167 -0.64 -6.51 -3.96
N VAL A 168 -0.19 -7.65 -3.43
CA VAL A 168 -0.82 -8.95 -3.67
C VAL A 168 -1.76 -9.23 -2.50
N LYS A 169 -3.06 -9.40 -2.76
CA LYS A 169 -4.11 -9.51 -1.73
C LYS A 169 -4.51 -10.93 -1.37
N SER A 170 -4.37 -11.89 -2.30
CA SER A 170 -4.76 -13.29 -2.06
C SER A 170 -3.75 -14.07 -1.20
N LEU A 171 -3.34 -13.51 -0.05
CA LEU A 171 -2.36 -14.09 0.86
C LEU A 171 -3.01 -14.40 2.20
N VAL A 172 -2.66 -15.56 2.76
CA VAL A 172 -2.96 -15.93 4.13
C VAL A 172 -1.64 -16.08 4.88
N TRP A 173 -1.45 -15.20 5.84
CA TRP A 173 -0.28 -15.14 6.72
C TRP A 173 -0.47 -16.06 7.92
N TYR A 174 0.61 -16.70 8.34
CA TYR A 174 0.67 -17.58 9.50
C TYR A 174 2.06 -17.52 10.14
N SER A 175 2.18 -18.03 11.36
CA SER A 175 3.47 -18.25 12.02
C SER A 175 3.89 -19.73 11.83
N PRO A 176 5.03 -20.01 11.17
CA PRO A 176 5.54 -21.37 11.01
C PRO A 176 5.73 -22.10 12.34
N ASP A 177 6.29 -21.42 13.35
CA ASP A 177 6.52 -22.00 14.68
C ASP A 177 5.21 -22.44 15.35
N ASN A 178 4.17 -21.59 15.32
CA ASN A 178 2.86 -21.94 15.87
C ASN A 178 2.21 -23.11 15.11
N PHE A 179 2.42 -23.20 13.80
CA PHE A 179 1.95 -24.33 13.00
C PHE A 179 2.67 -25.62 13.33
N GLU A 180 3.99 -25.56 13.51
CA GLU A 180 4.80 -26.72 13.90
C GLU A 180 4.40 -27.22 15.29
N GLU A 181 4.28 -26.33 16.29
CA GLU A 181 3.89 -26.69 17.66
C GLU A 181 2.50 -27.32 17.72
N ALA A 182 1.53 -26.79 16.96
CA ALA A 182 0.17 -27.30 16.91
C ALA A 182 -0.01 -28.51 15.95
N GLY A 183 1.03 -28.88 15.19
CA GLY A 183 0.96 -29.96 14.21
C GLY A 183 0.05 -29.65 13.00
N TYR A 184 -0.08 -28.38 12.64
CA TYR A 184 -0.84 -27.92 11.48
C TYR A 184 -0.03 -27.99 10.19
N LYS A 185 -0.73 -28.04 9.06
CA LYS A 185 -0.13 -28.03 7.73
C LYS A 185 -0.77 -26.94 6.89
N VAL A 186 0.04 -26.32 6.05
CA VAL A 186 -0.42 -25.32 5.08
C VAL A 186 -1.43 -25.97 4.12
N PRO A 187 -2.68 -25.47 4.05
CA PRO A 187 -3.69 -26.01 3.17
C PRO A 187 -3.47 -25.56 1.73
N LYS A 188 -3.69 -26.45 0.77
CA LYS A 188 -3.54 -26.19 -0.67
C LYS A 188 -4.86 -25.99 -1.38
N THR A 189 -5.97 -26.30 -0.70
CA THR A 189 -7.34 -26.23 -1.25
C THR A 189 -8.26 -25.60 -0.21
N GLN A 190 -9.38 -25.04 -0.66
CA GLN A 190 -10.42 -24.52 0.26
C GLN A 190 -11.00 -25.64 1.13
N GLU A 191 -11.07 -26.86 0.61
CA GLU A 191 -11.48 -28.04 1.38
C GLU A 191 -10.48 -28.36 2.50
N GLU A 192 -9.17 -28.30 2.22
CA GLU A 192 -8.12 -28.48 3.25
C GLU A 192 -8.12 -27.33 4.26
N LEU A 193 -8.37 -26.09 3.81
CA LEU A 193 -8.48 -24.93 4.69
C LEU A 193 -9.66 -25.10 5.66
N ALA A 194 -10.82 -25.51 5.18
CA ALA A 194 -11.99 -25.76 6.02
C ALA A 194 -11.74 -26.87 7.06
N GLU A 195 -10.99 -27.92 6.73
CA GLU A 195 -10.59 -28.94 7.70
C GLU A 195 -9.58 -28.42 8.72
N LEU A 196 -8.63 -27.57 8.30
CA LEU A 196 -7.71 -26.89 9.21
C LEU A 196 -8.45 -25.98 10.19
N GLU A 197 -9.42 -25.18 9.72
CA GLU A 197 -10.25 -24.32 10.57
C GLU A 197 -11.00 -25.12 11.63
N LYS A 198 -11.64 -26.24 11.24
CA LYS A 198 -12.32 -27.14 12.18
C LYS A 198 -11.36 -27.73 13.21
N LYS A 199 -10.16 -28.13 12.78
CA LYS A 199 -9.13 -28.67 13.67
C LYS A 199 -8.68 -27.62 14.69
N ILE A 200 -8.40 -26.39 14.25
CA ILE A 200 -8.03 -25.28 15.14
C ILE A 200 -9.10 -25.04 16.21
N ILE A 201 -10.38 -25.05 15.83
CA ILE A 201 -11.50 -24.89 16.77
C ILE A 201 -11.56 -26.06 17.75
N ALA A 202 -11.39 -27.30 17.27
CA ALA A 202 -11.40 -28.49 18.12
C ALA A 202 -10.25 -28.51 19.13
N ASP A 203 -9.09 -27.97 18.74
CA ASP A 203 -7.91 -27.81 19.59
C ASP A 203 -8.03 -26.59 20.54
N GLY A 204 -9.15 -25.86 20.49
CA GLY A 204 -9.47 -24.74 21.39
C GLY A 204 -8.97 -23.36 20.93
N GLY A 205 -8.38 -23.28 19.73
CA GLY A 205 -7.89 -22.04 19.13
C GLY A 205 -8.94 -21.28 18.32
N LYS A 206 -8.53 -20.15 17.75
CA LYS A 206 -9.30 -19.40 16.74
C LYS A 206 -8.60 -19.50 15.38
N PRO A 207 -9.29 -19.86 14.30
CA PRO A 207 -8.68 -19.86 12.98
C PRO A 207 -8.14 -18.47 12.59
N TRP A 208 -8.95 -17.42 12.65
CA TRP A 208 -8.66 -16.16 11.98
C TRP A 208 -8.41 -14.97 12.91
N CYS A 209 -7.40 -14.18 12.58
CA CYS A 209 -7.30 -12.78 12.97
C CYS A 209 -7.91 -11.91 11.89
N ILE A 210 -8.99 -11.19 12.22
CA ILE A 210 -9.66 -10.27 11.31
C ILE A 210 -9.83 -8.92 11.99
N GLY A 211 -9.33 -7.87 11.35
CA GLY A 211 -9.60 -6.48 11.69
C GLY A 211 -10.08 -5.71 10.47
N LEU A 212 -11.29 -5.16 10.55
CA LEU A 212 -11.88 -4.35 9.48
C LEU A 212 -11.81 -2.84 9.78
N GLY A 213 -11.39 -2.47 10.99
CA GLY A 213 -11.24 -1.09 11.43
C GLY A 213 -10.16 -0.38 10.62
N SER A 214 -10.46 0.83 10.15
CA SER A 214 -9.53 1.67 9.39
C SER A 214 -9.93 3.15 9.43
N GLY A 215 -10.36 3.65 10.59
CA GLY A 215 -10.88 5.02 10.72
C GLY A 215 -12.11 5.24 9.84
N GLY A 216 -12.15 6.34 9.08
CA GLY A 216 -13.26 6.59 8.15
C GLY A 216 -13.31 5.68 6.93
N ALA A 217 -12.28 4.86 6.69
CA ALA A 217 -12.27 3.81 5.68
C ALA A 217 -12.64 2.42 6.25
N THR A 218 -13.10 2.34 7.50
CA THR A 218 -13.52 1.07 8.13
C THR A 218 -14.45 0.27 7.22
N GLY A 219 -14.10 -1.00 7.00
CA GLY A 219 -14.80 -1.91 6.11
C GLY A 219 -14.05 -2.25 4.82
N TRP A 220 -13.06 -1.46 4.38
CA TRP A 220 -12.28 -1.82 3.19
C TRP A 220 -11.61 -3.20 3.29
N PRO A 221 -11.09 -3.69 4.43
CA PRO A 221 -10.49 -5.04 4.45
C PRO A 221 -11.50 -6.15 4.16
N ALA A 222 -12.80 -5.90 4.35
CA ALA A 222 -13.85 -6.86 4.01
C ALA A 222 -14.03 -6.98 2.49
N THR A 223 -13.72 -5.93 1.72
CA THR A 223 -13.79 -6.02 0.26
C THR A 223 -12.75 -7.01 -0.25
N ASP A 224 -11.55 -7.04 0.32
CA ASP A 224 -10.50 -8.00 -0.05
C ASP A 224 -10.96 -9.45 0.13
N TRP A 225 -11.64 -9.75 1.24
CA TRP A 225 -12.25 -11.06 1.46
C TRP A 225 -13.31 -11.39 0.40
N VAL A 226 -14.28 -10.49 0.19
CA VAL A 226 -15.39 -10.71 -0.73
C VAL A 226 -14.90 -10.85 -2.18
N GLU A 227 -13.96 -10.01 -2.60
CA GLU A 227 -13.34 -10.02 -3.93
C GLU A 227 -12.56 -11.31 -4.16
N ASP A 228 -11.76 -11.75 -3.18
CA ASP A 228 -10.98 -12.98 -3.32
C ASP A 228 -11.89 -14.22 -3.30
N ILE A 229 -12.94 -14.25 -2.47
CA ILE A 229 -13.97 -15.29 -2.48
C ILE A 229 -14.74 -15.31 -3.81
N MET A 230 -15.04 -14.14 -4.38
CA MET A 230 -15.66 -14.05 -5.71
C MET A 230 -14.76 -14.75 -6.75
N LEU A 231 -13.45 -14.48 -6.72
CA LEU A 231 -12.46 -15.15 -7.57
C LEU A 231 -12.31 -16.65 -7.27
N ARG A 232 -12.62 -17.11 -6.05
CA ARG A 232 -12.64 -18.56 -5.72
C ARG A 232 -13.93 -19.26 -6.15
N THR A 233 -15.02 -18.53 -6.33
CA THR A 233 -16.34 -19.14 -6.53
C THR A 233 -16.89 -18.94 -7.94
N GLN A 234 -16.38 -17.94 -8.66
CA GLN A 234 -16.81 -17.53 -10.00
C GLN A 234 -15.62 -17.40 -10.96
N THR A 235 -15.92 -17.31 -12.27
CA THR A 235 -14.93 -17.01 -13.29
C THR A 235 -14.52 -15.52 -13.25
N PRO A 236 -13.32 -15.15 -13.75
CA PRO A 236 -12.90 -13.76 -13.86
C PRO A 236 -13.89 -12.87 -14.63
N ASP A 237 -14.57 -13.41 -15.65
CA ASP A 237 -15.59 -12.66 -16.41
C ASP A 237 -16.76 -12.16 -15.54
N VAL A 238 -17.13 -12.89 -14.48
CA VAL A 238 -18.18 -12.45 -13.54
C VAL A 238 -17.65 -11.28 -12.70
N TYR A 239 -16.39 -11.36 -12.27
CA TYR A 239 -15.73 -10.27 -11.55
C TYR A 239 -15.65 -9.00 -12.40
N ASP A 240 -15.25 -9.13 -13.67
CA ASP A 240 -15.19 -8.02 -14.62
C ASP A 240 -16.55 -7.35 -14.84
N LYS A 241 -17.62 -8.16 -14.98
CA LYS A 241 -18.98 -7.64 -15.09
C LYS A 241 -19.43 -6.93 -13.82
N TRP A 242 -19.02 -7.43 -12.65
CA TRP A 242 -19.35 -6.81 -11.37
C TRP A 242 -18.71 -5.42 -11.24
N VAL A 243 -17.40 -5.31 -11.48
CA VAL A 243 -16.69 -4.02 -11.35
C VAL A 243 -17.08 -2.99 -12.42
N LYS A 244 -17.56 -3.45 -13.58
CA LYS A 244 -18.15 -2.60 -14.63
C LYS A 244 -19.63 -2.26 -14.39
N ASN A 245 -20.22 -2.79 -13.31
CA ASN A 245 -21.64 -2.67 -12.98
C ASN A 245 -22.57 -3.17 -14.12
N GLU A 246 -22.14 -4.20 -14.85
CA GLU A 246 -22.95 -4.96 -15.81
C GLU A 246 -23.83 -6.01 -15.12
N ILE A 247 -23.47 -6.41 -13.90
CA ILE A 247 -24.34 -7.14 -12.96
C ILE A 247 -24.54 -6.31 -11.68
N PRO A 248 -25.71 -6.40 -11.02
CA PRO A 248 -25.98 -5.63 -9.82
C PRO A 248 -25.26 -6.20 -8.59
N PHE A 249 -25.06 -5.38 -7.56
CA PHE A 249 -24.45 -5.81 -6.29
C PHE A 249 -25.26 -6.85 -5.50
N ASN A 250 -26.53 -7.06 -5.85
CA ASN A 250 -27.37 -8.13 -5.28
C ASN A 250 -27.47 -9.35 -6.22
N ASP A 251 -26.61 -9.45 -7.24
CA ASP A 251 -26.49 -10.65 -8.05
C ASP A 251 -26.16 -11.87 -7.15
N PRO A 252 -26.74 -13.06 -7.40
CA PRO A 252 -26.48 -14.24 -6.58
C PRO A 252 -24.99 -14.58 -6.40
N ALA A 253 -24.14 -14.28 -7.38
CA ALA A 253 -22.70 -14.47 -7.27
C ALA A 253 -22.07 -13.59 -6.18
N VAL A 254 -22.45 -12.31 -6.14
CA VAL A 254 -21.97 -11.33 -5.15
C VAL A 254 -22.50 -11.67 -3.77
N VAL A 255 -23.80 -11.98 -3.67
CA VAL A 255 -24.44 -12.38 -2.40
C VAL A 255 -23.78 -13.63 -1.82
N ASN A 256 -23.49 -14.64 -2.65
CA ASN A 256 -22.79 -15.84 -2.21
C ASN A 256 -21.41 -15.53 -1.61
N ALA A 257 -20.63 -14.62 -2.22
CA ALA A 257 -19.33 -14.24 -1.68
C ALA A 257 -19.45 -13.53 -0.32
N ILE A 258 -20.42 -12.62 -0.18
CA ILE A 258 -20.75 -11.95 1.09
C ILE A 258 -21.20 -12.96 2.15
N ASP A 259 -22.04 -13.93 1.80
CA ASP A 259 -22.53 -14.95 2.73
C ASP A 259 -21.41 -15.87 3.23
N ILE A 260 -20.46 -16.23 2.36
CA ILE A 260 -19.27 -17.02 2.76
C ILE A 260 -18.42 -16.22 3.76
N PHE A 261 -18.09 -14.96 3.43
CA PHE A 261 -17.32 -14.12 4.35
C PHE A 261 -18.07 -13.89 5.66
N GLY A 262 -19.38 -13.64 5.60
CA GLY A 262 -20.24 -13.45 6.76
C GLY A 262 -20.20 -14.64 7.71
N LYS A 263 -20.20 -15.89 7.20
CA LYS A 263 -20.08 -17.10 8.03
C LYS A 263 -18.75 -17.17 8.78
N ILE A 264 -17.67 -16.64 8.22
CA ILE A 264 -16.36 -16.58 8.87
C ILE A 264 -16.33 -15.44 9.89
N ALA A 265 -16.62 -14.22 9.44
CA ALA A 265 -16.48 -13.00 10.23
C ALA A 265 -17.48 -12.88 11.40
N THR A 266 -18.59 -13.61 11.36
CA THR A 266 -19.65 -13.52 12.37
C THR A 266 -19.78 -14.74 13.28
N ASP A 267 -18.94 -15.76 13.12
CA ASP A 267 -18.88 -16.90 14.04
C ASP A 267 -17.82 -16.63 15.12
N ASP A 268 -18.25 -16.52 16.38
CA ASP A 268 -17.37 -16.30 17.52
C ASP A 268 -16.28 -17.38 17.67
N LYS A 269 -16.46 -18.58 17.11
CA LYS A 269 -15.45 -19.64 17.12
C LYS A 269 -14.37 -19.43 16.05
N MET A 270 -14.69 -18.73 14.96
CA MET A 270 -13.80 -18.55 13.82
C MET A 270 -12.77 -17.43 14.03
N VAL A 271 -13.10 -16.42 14.84
CA VAL A 271 -12.31 -15.17 14.91
C VAL A 271 -11.81 -14.85 16.32
N ASP A 272 -10.60 -14.29 16.40
CA ASP A 272 -10.08 -13.71 17.65
C ASP A 272 -10.99 -12.56 18.14
N GLY A 273 -11.24 -12.52 19.45
CA GLY A 273 -12.15 -11.55 20.07
C GLY A 273 -13.65 -11.73 19.75
N GLY A 274 -14.01 -12.70 18.91
CA GLY A 274 -15.39 -12.95 18.47
C GLY A 274 -15.90 -11.95 17.43
N ALA A 275 -17.12 -12.19 16.92
CA ALA A 275 -17.72 -11.44 15.81
C ALA A 275 -17.76 -9.92 16.06
N LYS A 276 -17.95 -9.51 17.33
CA LYS A 276 -17.99 -8.10 17.73
C LYS A 276 -16.64 -7.39 17.61
N ALA A 277 -15.53 -8.11 17.71
CA ALA A 277 -14.19 -7.53 17.62
C ALA A 277 -13.78 -7.25 16.17
N VAL A 278 -14.34 -7.97 15.20
CA VAL A 278 -13.95 -7.92 13.78
C VAL A 278 -14.04 -6.50 13.21
N ALA A 279 -15.15 -5.80 13.43
CA ALA A 279 -15.34 -4.43 12.94
C ALA A 279 -14.55 -3.38 13.74
N ALA A 280 -14.24 -3.66 15.01
CA ALA A 280 -13.62 -2.71 15.93
C ALA A 280 -12.08 -2.76 15.93
N THR A 281 -11.50 -3.90 15.55
CA THR A 281 -10.06 -4.10 15.53
C THR A 281 -9.48 -3.42 14.28
N ASP A 282 -8.50 -2.54 14.46
CA ASP A 282 -7.78 -1.92 13.35
C ASP A 282 -7.03 -2.99 12.56
N PHE A 283 -7.06 -2.92 11.23
CA PHE A 283 -6.39 -3.91 10.39
C PHE A 283 -4.89 -4.03 10.70
N ARG A 284 -4.24 -2.92 11.12
CA ARG A 284 -2.82 -2.89 11.50
C ARG A 284 -2.54 -3.62 12.81
N ASP A 285 -3.55 -3.70 13.70
CA ASP A 285 -3.43 -4.40 14.97
C ASP A 285 -3.81 -5.89 14.86
N SER A 286 -4.70 -6.23 13.93
CA SER A 286 -5.17 -7.60 13.74
C SER A 286 -4.08 -8.68 13.56
N PRO A 287 -2.95 -8.48 12.84
CA PRO A 287 -1.92 -9.51 12.72
C PRO A 287 -1.22 -9.84 14.05
N LYS A 288 -1.27 -8.96 15.06
CA LYS A 288 -0.59 -9.19 16.36
C LYS A 288 -1.07 -10.45 17.07
N GLY A 289 -2.29 -10.91 16.80
CA GLY A 289 -2.81 -12.15 17.36
C GLY A 289 -2.05 -13.40 16.91
N LEU A 290 -1.40 -13.37 15.74
CA LEU A 290 -0.52 -14.45 15.26
C LEU A 290 0.73 -14.61 16.13
N PHE A 291 1.20 -13.54 16.76
CA PHE A 291 2.48 -13.49 17.47
C PHE A 291 2.33 -13.47 19.00
N ALA A 292 1.09 -13.54 19.50
CA ALA A 292 0.84 -13.65 20.93
C ALA A 292 1.31 -15.03 21.46
N VAL A 293 1.59 -15.11 22.77
CA VAL A 293 1.95 -16.37 23.44
C VAL A 293 0.96 -16.60 24.60
N PRO A 294 0.07 -17.61 24.51
CA PRO A 294 -0.22 -18.42 23.32
C PRO A 294 -0.83 -17.59 22.18
N PRO A 295 -0.80 -18.07 20.91
CA PRO A 295 -1.38 -17.35 19.79
C PRO A 295 -2.88 -17.15 19.98
N LYS A 296 -3.38 -15.97 19.62
CA LYS A 296 -4.81 -15.68 19.68
C LYS A 296 -5.57 -16.19 18.47
N CYS A 297 -4.89 -16.31 17.34
CA CYS A 297 -5.39 -16.88 16.10
C CYS A 297 -4.23 -17.56 15.33
N TYR A 298 -4.52 -18.26 14.24
CA TYR A 298 -3.51 -18.97 13.46
C TYR A 298 -3.35 -18.49 12.02
N LEU A 299 -4.35 -17.79 11.47
CA LEU A 299 -4.42 -17.36 10.08
C LEU A 299 -4.78 -15.87 10.01
N HIS A 300 -4.22 -15.16 9.03
CA HIS A 300 -4.57 -13.77 8.76
C HIS A 300 -4.59 -13.50 7.25
N HIS A 301 -5.76 -13.20 6.68
CA HIS A 301 -5.88 -12.81 5.27
C HIS A 301 -5.65 -11.30 5.15
N GLN A 302 -4.58 -10.92 4.43
CA GLN A 302 -4.25 -9.53 4.16
C GLN A 302 -3.18 -9.40 3.07
N ALA A 303 -3.10 -8.23 2.45
CA ALA A 303 -2.19 -7.97 1.36
C ALA A 303 -0.70 -7.96 1.75
N SER A 304 0.17 -7.98 0.74
CA SER A 304 1.64 -8.02 0.85
C SER A 304 2.30 -6.90 1.65
N PHE A 305 1.60 -5.79 1.91
CA PHE A 305 2.14 -4.71 2.75
C PHE A 305 2.03 -5.00 4.25
N ILE A 306 1.18 -5.95 4.68
CA ILE A 306 0.89 -6.17 6.11
C ILE A 306 2.12 -6.46 6.98
N PRO A 307 3.24 -7.03 6.48
CA PRO A 307 4.43 -7.23 7.29
C PRO A 307 4.99 -5.96 7.91
N THR A 308 4.74 -4.77 7.34
CA THR A 308 5.11 -3.49 7.96
C THR A 308 4.51 -3.32 9.37
N PHE A 309 3.41 -4.02 9.68
CA PHE A 309 2.72 -3.95 10.97
C PHE A 309 2.96 -5.17 11.86
N PHE A 310 3.82 -6.10 11.45
CA PHE A 310 4.26 -7.20 12.31
C PHE A 310 5.19 -6.67 13.43
N PRO A 311 5.38 -7.43 14.53
CA PRO A 311 6.31 -7.04 15.58
C PRO A 311 7.71 -6.71 15.03
N GLU A 312 8.36 -5.71 15.62
CA GLU A 312 9.71 -5.32 15.21
C GLU A 312 10.67 -6.51 15.27
N GLY A 313 11.50 -6.67 14.23
CA GLY A 313 12.46 -7.77 14.12
C GLY A 313 11.90 -9.07 13.54
N THR A 314 10.61 -9.14 13.22
CA THR A 314 9.99 -10.30 12.54
C THR A 314 10.68 -10.58 11.21
N LYS A 315 11.15 -11.81 11.01
CA LYS A 315 11.78 -12.30 9.77
C LYS A 315 10.80 -13.12 8.96
N LEU A 316 10.49 -12.65 7.76
CA LEU A 316 9.65 -13.39 6.81
C LEU A 316 10.36 -14.67 6.34
N GLY A 317 9.59 -15.75 6.23
CA GLY A 317 10.08 -17.12 5.96
C GLY A 317 10.67 -17.83 7.18
N GLN A 318 10.66 -17.19 8.37
CA GLN A 318 11.07 -17.80 9.64
C GLN A 318 9.97 -17.60 10.69
N ASP A 319 9.77 -16.36 11.13
CA ASP A 319 8.83 -16.00 12.20
C ASP A 319 7.39 -15.86 11.68
N ALA A 320 7.25 -15.46 10.41
CA ALA A 320 5.99 -15.38 9.69
C ALA A 320 6.19 -15.83 8.24
N ASP A 321 5.21 -16.49 7.67
CA ASP A 321 5.19 -16.91 6.28
C ASP A 321 3.77 -16.79 5.73
N PHE A 322 3.59 -17.01 4.42
CA PHE A 322 2.28 -16.95 3.79
C PHE A 322 2.05 -18.10 2.82
N PHE A 323 0.78 -18.36 2.56
CA PHE A 323 0.35 -19.17 1.42
C PHE A 323 -0.73 -18.42 0.63
N TYR A 324 -0.87 -18.73 -0.65
CA TYR A 324 -1.96 -18.15 -1.45
C TYR A 324 -3.31 -18.62 -0.91
N PHE A 325 -4.30 -17.73 -0.84
CA PHE A 325 -5.66 -18.12 -0.49
C PHE A 325 -6.11 -19.23 -1.46
N PRO A 326 -6.36 -20.46 -0.99
CA PRO A 326 -6.27 -21.62 -1.86
C PRO A 326 -7.45 -21.69 -2.84
N PRO A 327 -7.29 -22.33 -4.00
CA PRO A 327 -8.41 -22.62 -4.91
C PRO A 327 -9.30 -23.73 -4.34
N PHE A 328 -10.50 -23.90 -4.91
CA PHE A 328 -11.33 -25.08 -4.63
C PHE A 328 -10.81 -26.27 -5.45
N ALA A 329 -10.54 -27.40 -4.80
CA ALA A 329 -10.20 -28.64 -5.51
C ALA A 329 -11.38 -29.15 -6.34
N SER A 330 -12.60 -28.86 -5.88
CA SER A 330 -13.85 -29.18 -6.57
C SER A 330 -14.14 -28.32 -7.80
N LYS A 331 -13.38 -27.24 -8.02
CA LYS A 331 -13.53 -26.31 -9.16
C LYS A 331 -12.20 -26.01 -9.87
N PRO A 332 -11.50 -27.03 -10.40
CA PRO A 332 -10.19 -26.85 -11.03
C PRO A 332 -10.23 -25.91 -12.25
N GLU A 333 -11.38 -25.76 -12.89
CA GLU A 333 -11.61 -24.88 -14.04
C GLU A 333 -11.45 -23.38 -13.72
N LEU A 334 -11.55 -22.98 -12.44
CA LEU A 334 -11.35 -21.59 -12.02
C LEU A 334 -9.87 -21.22 -11.87
N GLY A 335 -8.96 -22.21 -11.86
CA GLY A 335 -7.53 -21.98 -11.73
C GLY A 335 -7.13 -21.43 -10.35
N THR A 336 -6.10 -20.58 -10.33
CA THR A 336 -5.56 -19.97 -9.10
C THR A 336 -5.44 -18.45 -9.27
N PRO A 337 -6.59 -17.75 -9.35
CA PRO A 337 -6.57 -16.30 -9.53
C PRO A 337 -5.98 -15.60 -8.30
N VAL A 338 -5.33 -14.47 -8.55
CA VAL A 338 -4.75 -13.62 -7.52
C VAL A 338 -5.37 -12.24 -7.63
N LEU A 339 -5.89 -11.75 -6.52
CA LEU A 339 -6.34 -10.38 -6.36
C LEU A 339 -5.13 -9.48 -6.17
N GLY A 340 -5.06 -8.42 -6.97
CA GLY A 340 -4.03 -7.40 -6.89
C GLY A 340 -4.62 -6.06 -6.46
N ALA A 341 -3.78 -5.21 -5.92
CA ALA A 341 -4.03 -3.79 -5.73
C ALA A 341 -2.75 -3.01 -6.00
N GLY A 342 -2.81 -1.70 -5.80
CA GLY A 342 -1.66 -0.84 -5.90
C GLY A 342 -2.04 0.61 -5.77
N THR A 343 -1.03 1.45 -5.54
CA THR A 343 -1.21 2.90 -5.49
C THR A 343 -0.72 3.53 -6.77
N LEU A 344 -1.53 4.41 -7.34
CA LEU A 344 -1.18 5.20 -8.51
C LEU A 344 -0.92 6.66 -8.12
N ALA A 345 0.15 7.24 -8.64
CA ALA A 345 0.48 8.65 -8.48
C ALA A 345 -0.07 9.46 -9.64
N MET A 346 -0.76 10.55 -9.34
CA MET A 346 -1.35 11.46 -10.33
C MET A 346 -0.99 12.92 -10.04
N ILE A 347 -0.93 13.73 -11.09
CA ILE A 347 -0.76 15.17 -10.95
C ILE A 347 -2.15 15.82 -10.84
N THR A 348 -2.51 16.24 -9.63
CA THR A 348 -3.75 16.98 -9.33
C THR A 348 -3.56 18.49 -9.43
N LYS A 349 -2.32 18.98 -9.31
CA LYS A 349 -1.94 20.36 -9.63
C LYS A 349 -0.58 20.42 -10.29
N ASP A 350 -0.58 20.76 -11.57
CA ASP A 350 0.63 20.78 -12.38
C ASP A 350 1.69 21.75 -11.86
N SER A 351 2.94 21.31 -11.86
CA SER A 351 4.12 22.10 -11.54
C SER A 351 5.37 21.42 -12.10
N LYS A 352 6.46 22.18 -12.23
CA LYS A 352 7.77 21.63 -12.63
C LYS A 352 8.19 20.49 -11.69
N ALA A 353 7.99 20.68 -10.39
CA ALA A 353 8.30 19.67 -9.37
C ALA A 353 7.42 18.42 -9.50
N ALA A 354 6.12 18.56 -9.78
CA ALA A 354 5.21 17.44 -9.94
C ALA A 354 5.59 16.56 -11.14
N ARG A 355 5.92 17.18 -12.28
CA ARG A 355 6.38 16.45 -13.48
C ARG A 355 7.72 15.77 -13.25
N ALA A 356 8.67 16.45 -12.62
CA ALA A 356 9.97 15.87 -12.26
C ALA A 356 9.82 14.69 -11.28
N PHE A 357 8.84 14.75 -10.37
CA PHE A 357 8.54 13.65 -9.46
C PHE A 357 8.04 12.42 -10.21
N ILE A 358 7.16 12.56 -11.21
CA ILE A 358 6.74 11.43 -12.06
C ILE A 358 7.93 10.82 -12.81
N GLU A 359 8.90 11.61 -13.27
CA GLU A 359 10.14 11.10 -13.86
C GLU A 359 11.02 10.37 -12.83
N PHE A 360 11.07 10.84 -11.59
CA PHE A 360 11.77 10.15 -10.50
C PHE A 360 11.18 8.76 -10.24
N LEU A 361 9.85 8.60 -10.28
CA LEU A 361 9.21 7.29 -10.10
C LEU A 361 9.56 6.27 -11.21
N LYS A 362 10.10 6.72 -12.34
CA LYS A 362 10.62 5.85 -13.42
C LYS A 362 12.03 5.32 -13.13
N MET A 363 12.72 5.83 -12.12
CA MET A 363 14.10 5.45 -11.83
C MET A 363 14.15 4.23 -10.89
N PRO A 364 14.99 3.21 -11.17
CA PRO A 364 15.23 2.08 -10.26
C PRO A 364 15.42 2.49 -8.80
N LEU A 365 16.21 3.54 -8.56
CA LEU A 365 16.49 4.04 -7.22
C LEU A 365 15.23 4.34 -6.39
N ALA A 366 14.18 4.92 -6.99
CA ALA A 366 12.94 5.23 -6.27
C ALA A 366 12.28 3.98 -5.68
N HIS A 367 12.35 2.86 -6.40
CA HIS A 367 11.80 1.57 -6.00
C HIS A 367 12.71 0.86 -5.01
N GLU A 368 14.02 0.82 -5.29
CA GLU A 368 15.01 0.12 -4.47
C GLU A 368 15.09 0.65 -3.05
N ILE A 369 15.04 1.97 -2.86
CA ILE A 369 15.07 2.59 -1.53
C ILE A 369 13.89 2.10 -0.69
N TRP A 370 12.70 1.94 -1.28
CA TRP A 370 11.56 1.38 -0.55
C TRP A 370 11.71 -0.13 -0.35
N MET A 371 12.04 -0.88 -1.41
CA MET A 371 12.24 -2.34 -1.36
C MET A 371 13.21 -2.77 -0.26
N ALA A 372 14.31 -2.04 -0.09
CA ALA A 372 15.32 -2.31 0.93
C ALA A 372 14.81 -2.15 2.38
N GLN A 373 13.66 -1.50 2.57
CA GLN A 373 13.05 -1.26 3.88
C GLN A 373 11.86 -2.20 4.16
N GLY A 374 11.23 -2.77 3.13
CA GLY A 374 10.09 -3.69 3.23
C GLY A 374 8.75 -3.10 2.81
N GLY A 375 7.70 -3.94 2.84
CA GLY A 375 6.31 -3.51 2.59
C GLY A 375 6.01 -3.00 1.17
N PHE A 376 6.88 -3.29 0.19
CA PHE A 376 6.79 -2.75 -1.16
C PHE A 376 7.03 -3.82 -2.23
N VAL A 377 6.13 -3.90 -3.19
CA VAL A 377 6.25 -4.68 -4.42
C VAL A 377 6.05 -3.73 -5.59
N THR A 378 6.83 -3.92 -6.65
CA THR A 378 6.73 -3.12 -7.88
C THR A 378 6.62 -4.01 -9.11
N PRO A 379 5.79 -3.63 -10.11
CA PRO A 379 5.78 -4.29 -11.41
C PRO A 379 6.95 -3.86 -12.32
N PHE A 380 7.80 -2.92 -11.88
CA PHE A 380 8.92 -2.44 -12.67
C PHE A 380 10.00 -3.52 -12.83
N LYS A 381 10.33 -3.89 -14.07
CA LYS A 381 11.31 -4.94 -14.39
C LYS A 381 12.78 -4.51 -14.22
N GLY A 382 13.02 -3.23 -13.91
CA GLY A 382 14.36 -2.65 -13.82
C GLY A 382 15.05 -2.85 -12.48
N VAL A 383 14.42 -3.55 -11.54
CA VAL A 383 14.86 -3.78 -10.16
C VAL A 383 14.72 -5.23 -9.72
#